data_AF-A0A2V9FTZ2-F1
#
_entry.id   AF-A0A2V9FTZ2-F1
#
_cell.length_a   1.000
_cell.length_b   1.000
_cell.length_c   1.000
_cell.angle_alpha   90.00
_cell.angle_beta   90.00
_cell.angle_gamma   90.00
#
_symmetry.space_group_name_H-M   'P 1'
#
loop_
_entity.id
_entity.type
_entity.pdbx_description
1 polymer ?
#
loop_
_entity_poly.entity_id
_entity_poly.type
_entity_poly.pdbx_seq_one_letter_code
_entity_poly.pdbx_strand_id
1 'polypeptide(L)'
;MPGQEPLHWFIREVNPPHAATIEMQLQGATVSFKWRLVGLTNGRTRLTQRVVLRGEKADMYLSQVKAVFTANLPDGMNKLATAMANADPSRKSPTPG
;
A
#
# COMPACT_ATOMS: atom_id res chain seq x y z
N MET A 1 -12.66 11.10 7.62
CA MET A 1 -13.89 11.28 8.42
C MET A 1 -14.50 12.63 8.04
N PRO A 2 -15.82 12.82 8.08
CA PRO A 2 -16.42 14.12 7.77
C PRO A 2 -15.82 15.21 8.68
N GLY A 3 -15.33 16.31 8.11
CA GLY A 3 -14.78 17.45 8.86
C GLY A 3 -13.30 17.35 9.28
N GLN A 4 -12.59 16.26 8.99
CA GLN A 4 -11.12 16.24 9.07
C GLN A 4 -10.51 16.67 7.73
N GLU A 5 -9.42 17.45 7.78
CA GLU A 5 -8.61 17.72 6.60
C GLU A 5 -8.26 16.41 5.88
N PRO A 6 -8.28 16.38 4.53
CA PRO A 6 -7.91 15.21 3.76
C PRO A 6 -6.53 14.74 4.21
N LEU A 7 -6.37 13.44 4.43
CA LEU A 7 -5.07 12.93 4.81
C LEU A 7 -4.09 13.12 3.64
N HIS A 8 -3.12 14.01 3.82
CA HIS A 8 -2.13 14.29 2.79
C HIS A 8 -1.16 13.11 2.68
N TRP A 9 -1.12 12.53 1.48
CA TRP A 9 -0.21 11.45 1.14
C TRP A 9 0.58 11.81 -0.11
N PHE A 10 1.78 11.26 -0.24
CA PHE A 10 2.61 11.43 -1.42
C PHE A 10 3.52 10.22 -1.62
N ILE A 11 3.97 10.03 -2.86
CA ILE A 11 4.99 9.04 -3.19
C ILE A 11 6.35 9.65 -2.85
N ARG A 12 7.02 9.07 -1.86
CA ARG A 12 8.33 9.54 -1.40
C ARG A 12 9.45 9.10 -2.33
N GLU A 13 9.38 7.86 -2.80
CA GLU A 13 10.42 7.24 -3.62
C GLU A 13 9.81 6.16 -4.50
N VAL A 14 10.30 6.05 -5.73
CA VAL A 14 10.02 4.93 -6.64
C VAL A 14 11.35 4.40 -7.14
N ASN A 15 11.56 3.10 -7.00
CA ASN A 15 12.70 2.39 -7.58
C ASN A 15 12.16 1.30 -8.51
N PRO A 16 11.85 1.64 -9.77
CA PRO A 16 11.29 0.68 -10.72
C PRO A 16 12.30 -0.44 -11.07
N PRO A 17 11.85 -1.69 -11.28
CA PRO A 17 10.51 -2.22 -11.02
C PRO A 17 10.30 -2.74 -9.58
N HIS A 18 11.23 -2.49 -8.67
CA HIS A 18 11.43 -3.27 -7.44
C HIS A 18 10.75 -2.74 -6.19
N ALA A 19 10.56 -1.43 -6.07
CA ALA A 19 10.10 -0.85 -4.81
C ALA A 19 9.42 0.51 -5.00
N ALA A 20 8.59 0.86 -4.01
CA ALA A 20 8.04 2.19 -3.85
C ALA A 20 7.85 2.48 -2.35
N THR A 21 7.98 3.74 -1.96
CA THR A 21 7.64 4.21 -0.63
C THR A 21 6.58 5.30 -0.74
N ILE A 22 5.44 5.09 -0.07
CA ILE A 22 4.38 6.08 0.07
C ILE A 22 4.39 6.58 1.50
N GLU A 23 4.23 7.88 1.71
CA GLU A 23 4.18 8.50 3.03
C GLU A 23 2.86 9.25 3.24
N MET A 24 2.32 9.14 4.45
CA MET A 24 1.19 9.89 4.97
C MET A 24 1.67 10.67 6.17
N GLN A 25 1.45 11.98 6.16
CA GLN A 25 1.86 12.83 7.27
C GLN A 25 0.74 12.91 8.31
N LEU A 26 1.13 12.71 9.57
CA LEU A 26 0.30 12.95 10.75
C LEU A 26 0.93 14.11 11.54
N GLN A 27 0.19 14.68 12.48
CA GLN A 27 0.75 15.74 13.32
C GLN A 27 1.85 15.15 14.24
N GLY A 28 3.11 15.45 13.94
CA GLY A 28 4.27 14.96 14.71
C GLY A 28 4.62 13.47 14.50
N ALA A 29 4.06 12.84 13.47
CA ALA A 29 4.39 11.47 13.09
C ALA A 29 4.22 11.24 11.58
N THR A 30 4.80 10.17 11.06
CA THR A 30 4.67 9.76 9.65
C THR A 30 4.35 8.28 9.59
N VAL A 31 3.38 7.91 8.75
CA VAL A 31 3.13 6.54 8.34
C VAL A 31 3.75 6.33 6.97
N SER A 32 4.62 5.34 6.83
CA SER A 32 5.23 4.96 5.55
C SER A 32 4.78 3.56 5.14
N PHE A 33 4.40 3.40 3.88
CA PHE A 33 4.15 2.12 3.22
C PHE A 33 5.33 1.81 2.34
N LYS A 34 6.13 0.83 2.74
CA LYS A 34 7.28 0.38 1.98
C LYS A 34 6.88 -0.86 1.20
N TRP A 35 6.86 -0.73 -0.11
CA TRP A 35 6.53 -1.81 -1.03
C TRP A 35 7.81 -2.41 -1.58
N ARG A 36 7.86 -3.75 -1.60
CA ARG A 36 8.85 -4.50 -2.36
C ARG A 36 8.14 -5.48 -3.29
N LEU A 37 8.52 -5.44 -4.56
CA LEU A 37 8.03 -6.29 -5.61
C LEU A 37 9.14 -7.26 -6.01
N VAL A 38 8.85 -8.55 -5.90
CA VAL A 38 9.76 -9.62 -6.29
C VAL A 38 9.09 -10.45 -7.36
N GLY A 39 9.73 -10.55 -8.53
CA GLY A 39 9.29 -11.45 -9.58
C GLY A 39 9.36 -12.90 -9.13
N LEU A 40 8.35 -13.67 -9.48
CA LEU A 40 8.27 -15.11 -9.28
C LEU A 40 8.16 -15.81 -10.64
N THR A 41 8.24 -17.13 -10.63
CA THR A 41 7.98 -17.95 -11.82
C THR A 41 6.57 -17.71 -12.38
N ASN A 42 6.40 -17.98 -13.67
CA ASN A 42 5.14 -17.89 -14.41
C ASN A 42 4.51 -16.49 -14.42
N GLY A 43 5.33 -15.44 -14.54
CA GLY A 43 4.86 -14.05 -14.66
C GLY A 43 4.18 -13.50 -13.40
N ARG A 44 4.32 -14.19 -12.25
CA ARG A 44 3.73 -13.74 -10.99
C ARG A 44 4.66 -12.78 -10.26
N THR A 45 4.10 -12.00 -9.34
CA THR A 45 4.85 -11.09 -8.48
C THR A 45 4.44 -11.29 -7.03
N ARG A 46 5.42 -11.34 -6.12
CA ARG A 46 5.19 -11.18 -4.68
C ARG A 46 5.35 -9.71 -4.32
N LEU A 47 4.25 -9.07 -3.97
CA LEU A 47 4.24 -7.75 -3.34
C LEU A 47 4.26 -7.91 -1.82
N THR A 48 5.27 -7.33 -1.17
CA THR A 48 5.33 -7.21 0.30
C THR A 48 5.12 -5.75 0.67
N GLN A 49 4.13 -5.47 1.52
CA GLN A 49 3.92 -4.15 2.09
C GLN A 49 4.34 -4.16 3.56
N ARG A 50 5.24 -3.25 3.93
CA ARG A 50 5.60 -2.97 5.33
C ARG A 50 5.08 -1.59 5.72
N VAL A 51 4.19 -1.55 6.71
CA VAL A 51 3.73 -0.31 7.33
C VAL A 51 4.69 0.07 8.45
N VAL A 52 5.16 1.31 8.44
CA VAL A 52 6.09 1.86 9.45
C VAL A 52 5.47 3.13 10.00
N LEU A 53 5.36 3.23 11.32
CA LEU A 53 4.97 4.45 12.02
C LEU A 53 6.21 4.98 12.75
N ARG A 54 6.53 6.26 12.56
CA ARG A 54 7.69 6.92 13.16
C ARG A 54 7.40 8.38 13.51
N GLY A 55 8.23 8.96 14.37
CA GLY A 55 8.13 10.35 14.81
C GLY A 55 7.85 10.46 16.30
N GLU A 56 7.97 11.67 16.83
CA GLU A 56 7.85 11.96 18.28
C GLU A 56 6.48 11.56 18.84
N LYS A 57 5.41 11.69 18.04
CA LYS A 57 4.04 11.34 18.44
C LYS A 57 3.59 9.96 17.96
N ALA A 58 4.50 9.09 17.51
CA ALA A 58 4.16 7.78 16.95
C ALA A 58 3.28 6.94 17.89
N ASP A 59 3.60 6.89 19.18
CA ASP A 59 2.87 6.06 20.14
C ASP A 59 1.40 6.47 20.31
N MET A 60 1.09 7.77 20.14
CA MET A 60 -0.29 8.28 20.17
C MET A 60 -1.16 7.67 19.07
N TYR A 61 -0.56 7.32 17.93
CA TYR A 61 -1.26 6.80 16.76
C TYR A 61 -1.19 5.28 16.63
N LEU A 62 -0.33 4.60 17.39
CA LEU A 62 -0.02 3.18 17.21
C LEU A 62 -1.27 2.29 17.23
N SER A 63 -2.13 2.46 18.24
CA SER A 63 -3.35 1.66 18.38
C SER A 63 -4.32 1.90 17.23
N GLN A 64 -4.51 3.15 16.82
CA GLN A 64 -5.39 3.52 15.71
C GLN A 64 -4.86 2.97 14.37
N VAL A 65 -3.57 3.15 14.10
CA VAL A 65 -2.90 2.65 12.89
C VAL A 65 -3.02 1.13 12.81
N LYS A 66 -2.75 0.41 13.91
CA LYS A 66 -2.93 -1.04 13.95
C LYS A 66 -4.37 -1.47 13.68
N ALA A 67 -5.36 -0.82 14.30
CA ALA A 67 -6.77 -1.16 14.12
C ALA A 67 -7.22 -0.95 12.67
N VAL A 68 -6.91 0.22 12.09
CA VAL A 68 -7.30 0.57 10.70
C VAL A 68 -6.66 -0.39 9.71
N PHE A 69 -5.36 -0.69 9.85
CA PHE A 69 -4.68 -1.57 8.90
C PHE A 69 -5.05 -3.04 9.08
N THR A 70 -5.26 -3.52 10.31
CA THR A 70 -5.73 -4.89 10.53
C THR A 70 -7.09 -5.13 9.87
N ALA A 71 -8.00 -4.15 9.95
CA ALA A 71 -9.33 -4.27 9.36
C ALA A 71 -9.33 -4.17 7.82
N ASN A 72 -8.48 -3.32 7.24
CA ASN A 72 -8.61 -2.94 5.82
C ASN A 72 -7.49 -3.44 4.90
N LEU A 73 -6.33 -3.87 5.43
CA LEU A 73 -5.20 -4.30 4.59
C LEU A 73 -5.55 -5.47 3.65
N PRO A 74 -6.21 -6.55 4.10
CA PRO A 74 -6.48 -7.68 3.22
C PRO A 74 -7.29 -7.29 1.99
N ASP A 75 -8.39 -6.55 2.17
CA ASP A 75 -9.24 -6.07 1.09
C ASP A 75 -8.50 -5.08 0.17
N GLY A 76 -7.77 -4.12 0.75
CA GLY A 76 -6.96 -3.16 -0.02
C GLY A 76 -5.90 -3.84 -0.88
N MET A 77 -5.21 -4.85 -0.34
CA MET A 77 -4.18 -5.60 -1.07
C MET A 77 -4.79 -6.48 -2.18
N ASN A 78 -5.98 -7.04 -1.98
CA ASN A 78 -6.70 -7.78 -3.03
C ASN A 78 -7.16 -6.88 -4.18
N LYS A 79 -7.64 -5.67 -3.88
CA LYS A 79 -7.98 -4.66 -4.88
C LYS A 79 -6.75 -4.24 -5.69
N LEU A 80 -5.62 -4.03 -5.00
CA LEU A 80 -4.34 -3.70 -5.66
C LEU A 80 -3.87 -4.84 -6.58
N ALA A 81 -3.89 -6.09 -6.10
CA ALA A 81 -3.51 -7.25 -6.90
C ALA A 81 -4.40 -7.40 -8.15
N THR A 82 -5.72 -7.21 -7.99
CA THR A 82 -6.68 -7.21 -9.10
C THR A 82 -6.37 -6.10 -10.11
N ALA A 83 -6.09 -4.89 -9.64
CA ALA A 83 -5.76 -3.76 -10.51
C ALA A 83 -4.46 -4.00 -11.30
N MET A 84 -3.41 -4.52 -10.64
CA MET A 84 -2.16 -4.91 -11.30
C MET A 84 -2.40 -5.98 -12.37
N ALA A 85 -3.17 -7.02 -12.05
CA ALA A 85 -3.48 -8.08 -12.99
C ALA A 85 -4.37 -7.60 -14.17
N ASN A 86 -5.20 -6.58 -13.97
CA ASN A 86 -6.01 -6.00 -15.06
C ASN A 86 -5.21 -5.03 -15.93
N ALA A 87 -4.14 -4.44 -15.40
CA ALA A 87 -3.23 -3.57 -16.14
C ALA A 87 -2.21 -4.35 -16.99
N ASP A 88 -2.10 -5.67 -16.81
CA ASP A 88 -1.21 -6.51 -17.60
C ASP A 88 -1.68 -6.57 -19.07
N PRO A 89 -0.92 -6.00 -20.02
CA PRO A 89 -1.31 -5.97 -21.42
C PRO A 89 -1.31 -7.37 -22.07
N SER A 90 -0.67 -8.36 -21.44
CA SER A 90 -0.63 -9.74 -21.92
C SER A 90 -1.82 -10.58 -21.45
N ARG A 91 -2.67 -10.04 -20.58
CA ARG A 91 -3.86 -10.73 -20.08
C ARG A 91 -4.88 -10.92 -21.20
N LYS A 92 -5.04 -12.16 -21.65
CA LYS A 92 -6.20 -12.55 -22.48
C LYS A 92 -7.48 -12.35 -21.67
N SER A 93 -8.46 -11.67 -22.27
CA SER A 93 -9.80 -11.49 -21.69
C SER A 93 -10.36 -12.82 -21.20
N PRO A 94 -11.10 -12.88 -20.08
CA PRO A 94 -11.81 -14.10 -19.70
C PRO A 94 -12.77 -14.45 -20.83
N THR A 95 -12.63 -15.63 -21.43
CA THR A 95 -13.63 -16.17 -22.35
C THR A 95 -14.94 -16.33 -21.56
N PRO A 96 -16.05 -15.69 -21.96
CA PRO A 96 -17.35 -15.99 -21.37
C PRO A 96 -17.67 -17.46 -21.67
N GLY A 97 -17.95 -18.23 -20.63
CA GLY A 97 -18.52 -19.58 -20.76
C GLY A 97 -19.99 -19.53 -21.12
#